data_AF-X7ZFP4-F1
#
_entry.id   AF-X7ZFP4-F1
#
_cell.length_a   1.000
_cell.length_b   1.000
_cell.length_c   1.000
_cell.angle_alpha   90.00
_cell.angle_beta   90.00
_cell.angle_gamma   90.00
#
_symmetry.space_group_name_H-M   'P 1'
#
loop_
_entity.id
_entity.type
_entity.pdbx_description
1 polymer ?
#
loop_
_entity_poly.entity_id
_entity_poly.type
_entity_poly.pdbx_seq_one_letter_code
_entity_poly.pdbx_strand_id
1 'polypeptide(L)'
;MGDEFVDFLKRALRGDAPLSDPADLAWFLAAYARTGLKRVEEVGDMQTLATLRSALEEALGLRFDDEDGEHFFRSALVQTLFYGVFAAWVFWSEHQPAQSSQRFTWRQAQWTLSVPMVRVLFQQLATPANLPAGLDEVLDWTDDVLARVDRDLFFRRFEAAEAVQYFYEPFLQAYDPQLRRELGVWYTPPEVVHYMVDRIDRALRSELSLPLGLADPLVHVLDPCTGTGSYLTAVIDRVVATLTEQGGNGLVAAEVKQAALSRIHGFELLPAPFVIAHLKIGIALARLGVPLDAAAGERASVYLTNALTGWVDDDTRLTLPFPEFVSERDAADAVKRDEPILVVLGNPPYNGFAGVSGREEGGLVEPYKAGLAAWDITKNKLDDLYIRFFRVAERRVAEQTGKGIICFVSNSSWLGDPSAVIMRERLLTEFDSVTVDHLNGDSRETGKKTPPAIRIHPSSPRRSTRQASPAGWRSACSCVPPNTRIPLRACGIGISGARTSEPSSRRPPPTRTLALATSRCHPRRPIGFGCCGGHPARVMRPGRRSRSCVPWIRCSDSMRTAGSR
;
A
#
# COMPACT_ATOMS: atom_id res chain seq x y z
N MET A 1 9.60 -14.12 -37.21
CA MET A 1 10.53 -14.28 -36.07
C MET A 1 9.95 -13.46 -34.93
N GLY A 2 9.56 -14.10 -33.83
CA GLY A 2 8.89 -13.42 -32.71
C GLY A 2 9.87 -12.80 -31.71
N ASP A 3 9.32 -12.10 -30.72
CA ASP A 3 10.09 -11.40 -29.69
C ASP A 3 11.00 -12.34 -28.87
N GLU A 4 10.61 -13.61 -28.66
CA GLU A 4 11.44 -14.64 -28.03
C GLU A 4 12.81 -14.81 -28.73
N PHE A 5 12.86 -14.77 -30.07
CA PHE A 5 14.11 -14.92 -30.82
C PHE A 5 14.99 -13.66 -30.70
N VAL A 6 14.37 -12.49 -30.66
CA VAL A 6 15.08 -11.21 -30.43
C VAL A 6 15.62 -11.14 -29.00
N ASP A 7 14.87 -11.61 -28.02
CA ASP A 7 15.29 -11.71 -26.62
C ASP A 7 16.47 -12.70 -26.45
N PHE A 8 16.37 -13.88 -27.07
CA PHE A 8 17.46 -14.86 -27.12
C PHE A 8 18.73 -14.27 -27.74
N LEU A 9 18.63 -13.63 -28.92
CA LEU A 9 19.77 -12.98 -29.57
C LEU A 9 20.36 -11.87 -28.71
N LYS A 10 19.54 -11.04 -28.04
CA LYS A 10 20.04 -10.02 -27.10
C LYS A 10 20.79 -10.65 -25.93
N ARG A 11 20.30 -11.76 -25.35
CA ARG A 11 20.97 -12.46 -24.25
C ARG A 11 22.29 -13.08 -24.70
N ALA A 12 22.32 -13.76 -25.84
CA ALA A 12 23.54 -14.34 -26.43
C ALA A 12 24.59 -13.25 -26.77
N LEU A 13 24.21 -12.18 -27.48
CA LEU A 13 25.12 -11.10 -27.86
C LEU A 13 25.62 -10.26 -26.67
N ARG A 14 24.90 -10.28 -25.54
CA ARG A 14 25.31 -9.66 -24.27
C ARG A 14 25.82 -10.68 -23.26
N GLY A 15 26.11 -11.93 -23.66
CA GLY A 15 26.37 -13.07 -22.77
C GLY A 15 27.62 -12.91 -21.89
N ASP A 16 28.65 -12.24 -22.39
CA ASP A 16 29.94 -12.06 -21.70
C ASP A 16 30.16 -10.63 -21.17
N ALA A 17 29.20 -9.71 -21.39
CA ALA A 17 29.36 -8.31 -21.00
C ALA A 17 29.30 -8.15 -19.46
N PRO A 18 30.19 -7.37 -18.83
CA PRO A 18 30.08 -7.07 -17.41
C PRO A 18 28.82 -6.24 -17.14
N LEU A 19 28.10 -6.58 -16.07
CA LEU A 19 26.87 -5.91 -15.67
C LEU A 19 27.14 -4.94 -14.53
N SER A 20 26.51 -3.78 -14.57
CA SER A 20 26.66 -2.77 -13.50
C SER A 20 25.44 -1.85 -13.35
N ASP A 21 24.41 -2.03 -14.16
CA ASP A 21 23.14 -1.32 -14.06
C ASP A 21 22.08 -2.28 -13.47
N PRO A 22 21.38 -1.92 -12.38
CA PRO A 22 20.30 -2.74 -11.82
C PRO A 22 19.21 -3.12 -12.82
N ALA A 23 18.90 -2.26 -13.81
CA ALA A 23 17.87 -2.54 -14.80
C ALA A 23 18.31 -3.57 -15.85
N ASP A 24 19.59 -3.58 -16.25
CA ASP A 24 20.13 -4.63 -17.12
C ASP A 24 20.14 -5.99 -16.40
N LEU A 25 20.53 -6.03 -15.12
CA LEU A 25 20.48 -7.26 -14.30
C LEU A 25 19.04 -7.76 -14.14
N ALA A 26 18.11 -6.86 -13.81
CA ALA A 26 16.69 -7.15 -13.69
C ALA A 26 16.12 -7.74 -14.99
N TRP A 27 16.51 -7.22 -16.16
CA TRP A 27 16.09 -7.74 -17.46
C TRP A 27 16.60 -9.17 -17.73
N PHE A 28 17.86 -9.48 -17.39
CA PHE A 28 18.39 -10.85 -17.52
C PHE A 28 17.67 -11.83 -16.60
N LEU A 29 17.53 -11.50 -15.31
CA LEU A 29 16.84 -12.34 -14.33
C LEU A 29 15.36 -12.54 -14.71
N ALA A 30 14.69 -11.50 -15.19
CA ALA A 30 13.34 -11.59 -15.71
C ALA A 30 13.22 -12.52 -16.93
N ALA A 31 14.19 -12.50 -17.85
CA ALA A 31 14.19 -13.38 -19.02
C ALA A 31 14.38 -14.86 -18.66
N TYR A 32 15.21 -15.14 -17.66
CA TYR A 32 15.33 -16.48 -17.09
C TYR A 32 14.08 -16.88 -16.31
N ALA A 33 13.50 -15.97 -15.52
CA ALA A 33 12.23 -16.21 -14.82
C ALA A 33 11.09 -16.53 -15.78
N ARG A 34 10.95 -15.83 -16.93
CA ARG A 34 9.96 -16.19 -17.98
C ARG A 34 10.20 -17.60 -18.54
N THR A 35 11.46 -17.99 -18.68
CA THR A 35 11.81 -19.35 -19.12
C THR A 35 11.45 -20.39 -18.06
N GLY A 36 11.67 -20.08 -16.78
CA GLY A 36 11.25 -20.91 -15.64
C GLY A 36 9.73 -21.06 -15.56
N LEU A 37 8.98 -19.96 -15.69
CA LEU A 37 7.51 -19.96 -15.70
C LEU A 37 6.97 -20.86 -16.80
N LYS A 38 7.46 -20.69 -18.04
CA LYS A 38 7.08 -21.55 -19.17
C LYS A 38 7.34 -23.04 -18.90
N ARG A 39 8.48 -23.38 -18.28
CA ARG A 39 8.78 -24.77 -17.88
C ARG A 39 7.86 -25.30 -16.79
N VAL A 40 7.45 -24.48 -15.82
CA VAL A 40 6.44 -24.85 -14.80
C VAL A 40 5.07 -25.05 -15.46
N GLU A 41 4.71 -24.21 -16.41
CA GLU A 41 3.45 -24.32 -17.17
C GLU A 41 3.42 -25.58 -18.05
N GLU A 42 4.53 -25.92 -18.72
CA GLU A 42 4.70 -27.11 -19.57
C GLU A 42 4.65 -28.44 -18.79
N VAL A 43 5.08 -28.45 -17.52
CA VAL A 43 4.98 -29.63 -16.63
C VAL A 43 3.53 -29.91 -16.20
N GLY A 44 2.66 -28.91 -16.23
CA GLY A 44 1.23 -29.06 -15.94
C GLY A 44 0.93 -29.40 -14.47
N ASP A 45 -0.20 -30.07 -14.25
CA ASP A 45 -0.77 -30.27 -12.91
C ASP A 45 -0.05 -31.37 -12.13
N MET A 46 0.94 -30.96 -11.35
CA MET A 46 1.71 -31.82 -10.44
C MET A 46 1.18 -31.76 -9.01
N GLN A 47 1.22 -32.90 -8.30
CA GLN A 47 0.83 -32.98 -6.88
C GLN A 47 1.60 -31.97 -6.00
N THR A 48 2.88 -31.72 -6.29
CA THR A 48 3.69 -30.70 -5.59
C THR A 48 3.09 -29.30 -5.72
N LEU A 49 2.69 -28.90 -6.94
CA LEU A 49 2.07 -27.61 -7.21
C LEU A 49 0.68 -27.52 -6.56
N ALA A 50 -0.13 -28.59 -6.66
CA ALA A 50 -1.44 -28.65 -6.01
C ALA A 50 -1.35 -28.53 -4.47
N THR A 51 -0.37 -29.20 -3.85
CA THR A 51 -0.11 -29.11 -2.40
C THR A 51 0.36 -27.70 -2.00
N LEU A 52 1.26 -27.09 -2.78
CA LEU A 52 1.69 -25.70 -2.57
C LEU A 52 0.55 -24.69 -2.73
N ARG A 53 -0.31 -24.87 -3.75
CA ARG A 53 -1.50 -24.03 -3.99
C ARG A 53 -2.44 -24.08 -2.79
N SER A 54 -2.83 -25.29 -2.37
CA SER A 54 -3.69 -25.50 -1.20
C SER A 54 -3.10 -24.91 0.09
N ALA A 55 -1.79 -25.03 0.29
CA ALA A 55 -1.12 -24.43 1.45
C ALA A 55 -1.16 -22.90 1.44
N LEU A 56 -0.92 -22.26 0.28
CA LEU A 56 -0.96 -20.80 0.13
C LEU A 56 -2.40 -20.26 0.21
N GLU A 57 -3.36 -20.92 -0.44
CA GLU A 57 -4.78 -20.58 -0.36
C GLU A 57 -5.29 -20.55 1.08
N GLU A 58 -4.99 -21.60 1.85
CA GLU A 58 -5.45 -21.71 3.24
C GLU A 58 -4.66 -20.80 4.20
N ALA A 59 -3.33 -20.66 4.03
CA ALA A 59 -2.52 -19.78 4.88
C ALA A 59 -2.85 -18.29 4.68
N LEU A 60 -3.26 -17.89 3.48
CA LEU A 60 -3.58 -16.50 3.11
C LEU A 60 -5.10 -16.23 3.02
N GLY A 61 -5.95 -17.25 3.15
CA GLY A 61 -7.39 -17.11 2.95
C GLY A 61 -7.76 -16.62 1.55
N LEU A 62 -7.05 -17.11 0.52
CA LEU A 62 -7.24 -16.78 -0.89
C LEU A 62 -7.75 -18.00 -1.68
N ARG A 63 -8.24 -17.76 -2.89
CA ARG A 63 -8.39 -18.77 -3.94
C ARG A 63 -7.76 -18.27 -5.23
N PHE A 64 -7.13 -19.20 -5.95
CA PHE A 64 -6.65 -18.99 -7.31
C PHE A 64 -7.70 -19.58 -8.25
N ASP A 65 -8.64 -18.72 -8.64
CA ASP A 65 -9.77 -19.06 -9.51
C ASP A 65 -9.38 -18.89 -10.98
N ASP A 66 -10.02 -19.66 -11.87
CA ASP A 66 -9.88 -19.58 -13.33
C ASP A 66 -8.42 -19.65 -13.89
N GLU A 67 -8.22 -19.19 -15.13
CA GLU A 67 -6.91 -19.23 -15.82
C GLU A 67 -5.98 -18.10 -15.34
N ASP A 68 -6.54 -16.92 -15.01
CA ASP A 68 -5.76 -15.77 -14.53
C ASP A 68 -5.19 -16.07 -13.12
N GLY A 69 -5.96 -16.76 -12.26
CA GLY A 69 -5.53 -17.14 -10.92
C GLY A 69 -4.46 -18.23 -10.90
N GLU A 70 -4.58 -19.25 -11.76
CA GLU A 70 -3.55 -20.28 -11.88
C GLU A 70 -2.24 -19.71 -12.47
N HIS A 71 -2.33 -18.79 -13.44
CA HIS A 71 -1.17 -18.07 -13.95
C HIS A 71 -0.54 -17.19 -12.86
N PHE A 72 -1.34 -16.41 -12.12
CA PHE A 72 -0.89 -15.62 -10.96
C PHE A 72 -0.14 -16.49 -9.95
N PHE A 73 -0.70 -17.66 -9.59
CA PHE A 73 -0.08 -18.61 -8.65
C PHE A 73 1.29 -19.09 -9.14
N ARG A 74 1.38 -19.61 -10.37
CA ARG A 74 2.66 -20.09 -10.96
C ARG A 74 3.67 -18.95 -11.09
N SER A 75 3.21 -17.78 -11.52
CA SER A 75 4.01 -16.56 -11.65
C SER A 75 4.56 -16.11 -10.30
N ALA A 76 3.76 -16.06 -9.24
CA ALA A 76 4.19 -15.69 -7.89
C ALA A 76 5.24 -16.68 -7.32
N LEU A 77 5.08 -17.99 -7.54
CA LEU A 77 6.05 -19.00 -7.14
C LEU A 77 7.41 -18.78 -7.82
N VAL A 78 7.41 -18.59 -9.15
CA VAL A 78 8.63 -18.38 -9.92
C VAL A 78 9.29 -17.05 -9.55
N GLN A 79 8.54 -15.96 -9.43
CA GLN A 79 9.07 -14.68 -8.93
C GLN A 79 9.80 -14.86 -7.59
N THR A 80 9.20 -15.60 -6.65
CA THR A 80 9.75 -15.82 -5.31
C THR A 80 11.11 -16.53 -5.36
N LEU A 81 11.32 -17.47 -6.29
CA LEU A 81 12.65 -18.07 -6.52
C LEU A 81 13.68 -17.02 -6.96
N PHE A 82 13.39 -16.27 -8.02
CA PHE A 82 14.35 -15.34 -8.62
C PHE A 82 14.66 -14.16 -7.69
N TYR A 83 13.65 -13.63 -6.99
CA TYR A 83 13.87 -12.64 -5.94
C TYR A 83 14.61 -13.23 -4.73
N GLY A 84 14.37 -14.50 -4.37
CA GLY A 84 15.11 -15.19 -3.32
C GLY A 84 16.60 -15.35 -3.64
N VAL A 85 16.93 -15.74 -4.87
CA VAL A 85 18.32 -15.81 -5.36
C VAL A 85 18.96 -14.43 -5.43
N PHE A 86 18.27 -13.43 -5.98
CA PHE A 86 18.76 -12.05 -6.01
C PHE A 86 19.03 -11.51 -4.60
N ALA A 87 18.09 -11.72 -3.66
CA ALA A 87 18.23 -11.28 -2.28
C ALA A 87 19.43 -11.94 -1.58
N ALA A 88 19.58 -13.25 -1.75
CA ALA A 88 20.74 -13.97 -1.23
C ALA A 88 22.07 -13.51 -1.84
N TRP A 89 22.09 -13.21 -3.15
CA TRP A 89 23.27 -12.66 -3.82
C TRP A 89 23.62 -11.25 -3.35
N VAL A 90 22.64 -10.39 -3.11
CA VAL A 90 22.85 -9.06 -2.53
C VAL A 90 23.45 -9.19 -1.13
N PHE A 91 22.83 -10.00 -0.27
CA PHE A 91 23.32 -10.23 1.09
C PHE A 91 24.74 -10.82 1.11
N TRP A 92 25.00 -11.84 0.28
CA TRP A 92 26.33 -12.43 0.09
C TRP A 92 27.34 -11.37 -0.37
N SER A 93 26.96 -10.51 -1.32
CA SER A 93 27.86 -9.51 -1.90
C SER A 93 28.31 -8.45 -0.89
N GLU A 94 27.43 -8.00 0.00
CA GLU A 94 27.76 -7.05 1.09
C GLU A 94 28.78 -7.63 2.09
N HIS A 95 28.75 -8.95 2.32
CA HIS A 95 29.65 -9.64 3.25
C HIS A 95 30.97 -10.11 2.60
N GLN A 96 31.16 -9.88 1.30
CA GLN A 96 32.30 -10.37 0.53
C GLN A 96 33.26 -9.24 0.16
N PRO A 97 34.57 -9.34 0.49
CA PRO A 97 35.56 -8.35 0.09
C PRO A 97 35.47 -8.00 -1.40
N ALA A 98 35.69 -6.73 -1.78
CA ALA A 98 35.60 -6.28 -3.17
C ALA A 98 36.43 -7.14 -4.14
N GLN A 99 37.60 -7.60 -3.70
CA GLN A 99 38.53 -8.44 -4.46
C GLN A 99 38.33 -9.96 -4.24
N SER A 100 37.23 -10.39 -3.64
CA SER A 100 36.94 -11.82 -3.43
C SER A 100 36.79 -12.56 -4.76
N SER A 101 37.52 -13.67 -4.91
CA SER A 101 37.38 -14.62 -6.02
C SER A 101 36.33 -15.71 -5.74
N GLN A 102 35.66 -15.65 -4.58
CA GLN A 102 34.56 -16.57 -4.30
C GLN A 102 33.39 -16.27 -5.23
N ARG A 103 32.73 -17.33 -5.69
CA ARG A 103 31.52 -17.24 -6.51
C ARG A 103 30.30 -17.50 -5.65
N PHE A 104 29.27 -16.67 -5.78
CA PHE A 104 27.95 -16.94 -5.24
C PHE A 104 27.36 -18.22 -5.86
N THR A 105 26.47 -18.91 -5.13
CA THR A 105 25.58 -19.88 -5.76
C THR A 105 24.18 -19.86 -5.17
N TRP A 106 23.16 -19.95 -6.04
CA TRP A 106 21.75 -19.99 -5.67
C TRP A 106 21.42 -21.09 -4.65
N ARG A 107 22.18 -22.18 -4.62
CA ARG A 107 22.01 -23.27 -3.64
C ARG A 107 22.23 -22.83 -2.18
N GLN A 108 22.87 -21.68 -1.95
CA GLN A 108 22.99 -21.04 -0.64
C GLN A 108 21.76 -20.20 -0.26
N ALA A 109 20.97 -19.74 -1.23
CA ALA A 109 19.86 -18.79 -1.00
C ALA A 109 18.79 -19.31 -0.02
N GLN A 110 18.54 -20.63 -0.05
CA GLN A 110 17.64 -21.33 0.88
C GLN A 110 18.03 -21.19 2.38
N TRP A 111 19.28 -20.78 2.66
CA TRP A 111 19.83 -20.58 4.01
C TRP A 111 20.12 -19.11 4.34
N THR A 112 20.26 -18.25 3.32
CA THR A 112 20.57 -16.82 3.49
C THR A 112 19.35 -16.01 3.92
N LEU A 113 18.16 -16.45 3.55
CA LEU A 113 16.90 -15.84 3.98
C LEU A 113 16.44 -16.50 5.27
N SER A 114 16.48 -15.77 6.39
CA SER A 114 16.08 -16.22 7.75
C SER A 114 14.56 -16.43 7.90
N VAL A 115 13.90 -17.03 6.91
CA VAL A 115 12.46 -17.18 6.81
C VAL A 115 12.13 -18.63 6.40
N PRO A 116 11.73 -19.50 7.35
CA PRO A 116 11.57 -20.94 7.09
C PRO A 116 10.61 -21.29 5.95
N MET A 117 9.49 -20.56 5.81
CA MET A 117 8.51 -20.78 4.74
C MET A 117 9.10 -20.55 3.34
N VAL A 118 9.99 -19.56 3.17
CA VAL A 118 10.65 -19.29 1.89
C VAL A 118 11.59 -20.43 1.52
N ARG A 119 12.31 -21.00 2.51
CA ARG A 119 13.13 -22.20 2.31
C ARG A 119 12.29 -23.39 1.82
N VAL A 120 11.08 -23.59 2.36
CA VAL A 120 10.15 -24.63 1.88
C VAL A 120 9.76 -24.39 0.42
N LEU A 121 9.30 -23.18 0.07
CA LEU A 121 8.97 -22.82 -1.32
C LEU A 121 10.15 -23.11 -2.25
N PHE A 122 11.35 -22.68 -1.85
CA PHE A 122 12.58 -22.87 -2.61
C PHE A 122 12.92 -24.35 -2.81
N GLN A 123 12.83 -25.16 -1.75
CA GLN A 123 13.09 -26.60 -1.79
C GLN A 123 12.05 -27.36 -2.64
N GLN A 124 10.76 -26.98 -2.61
CA GLN A 124 9.73 -27.65 -3.38
C GLN A 124 9.83 -27.37 -4.88
N LEU A 125 10.25 -26.16 -5.28
CA LEU A 125 10.31 -25.75 -6.67
C LEU A 125 11.66 -26.03 -7.34
N ALA A 126 12.79 -25.76 -6.65
CA ALA A 126 14.12 -25.87 -7.24
C ALA A 126 14.75 -27.28 -7.14
N THR A 127 14.05 -28.26 -6.55
CA THR A 127 14.51 -29.65 -6.46
C THR A 127 13.86 -30.49 -7.56
N PRO A 128 14.61 -31.05 -8.53
CA PRO A 128 14.03 -31.83 -9.64
C PRO A 128 13.19 -33.04 -9.22
N ALA A 129 13.47 -33.63 -8.05
CA ALA A 129 12.68 -34.73 -7.49
C ALA A 129 11.28 -34.30 -6.99
N ASN A 130 11.11 -33.02 -6.64
CA ASN A 130 9.83 -32.46 -6.20
C ASN A 130 9.08 -31.84 -7.39
N LEU A 131 9.79 -31.14 -8.29
CA LEU A 131 9.24 -30.54 -9.50
C LEU A 131 10.24 -30.71 -10.67
N PRO A 132 10.01 -31.63 -11.62
CA PRO A 132 10.92 -31.93 -12.73
C PRO A 132 10.80 -30.90 -13.87
N ALA A 133 10.64 -29.61 -13.54
CA ALA A 133 10.58 -28.50 -14.49
C ALA A 133 11.97 -27.97 -14.90
N GLY A 134 13.07 -28.59 -14.45
CA GLY A 134 14.43 -28.15 -14.76
C GLY A 134 14.71 -26.72 -14.32
N LEU A 135 14.13 -26.26 -13.21
CA LEU A 135 14.36 -24.91 -12.70
C LEU A 135 15.78 -24.71 -12.18
N ASP A 136 16.41 -25.78 -11.67
CA ASP A 136 17.81 -25.82 -11.26
C ASP A 136 18.77 -25.38 -12.38
N GLU A 137 18.55 -25.82 -13.61
CA GLU A 137 19.32 -25.36 -14.79
C GLU A 137 19.17 -23.84 -15.02
N VAL A 138 17.93 -23.33 -14.90
CA VAL A 138 17.64 -21.90 -15.11
C VAL A 138 18.22 -21.03 -13.97
N LEU A 139 18.30 -21.58 -12.76
CA LEU A 139 18.96 -20.95 -11.62
C LEU A 139 20.49 -21.01 -11.75
N ASP A 140 21.07 -22.07 -12.32
CA ASP A 140 22.49 -22.11 -12.67
C ASP A 140 22.86 -21.03 -13.71
N TRP A 141 22.00 -20.76 -14.72
CA TRP A 141 22.19 -19.59 -15.62
C TRP A 141 22.09 -18.24 -14.88
N THR A 142 21.33 -18.19 -13.78
CA THR A 142 21.22 -17.00 -12.95
C THR A 142 22.52 -16.77 -12.17
N ASP A 143 23.15 -17.83 -11.65
CA ASP A 143 24.50 -17.76 -11.07
C ASP A 143 25.55 -17.30 -12.09
N ASP A 144 25.42 -17.63 -13.39
CA ASP A 144 26.32 -17.15 -14.46
C ASP A 144 26.14 -15.65 -14.71
N VAL A 145 24.91 -15.14 -14.72
CA VAL A 145 24.64 -13.69 -14.86
C VAL A 145 25.09 -12.91 -13.63
N LEU A 146 24.85 -13.42 -12.42
CA LEU A 146 25.26 -12.76 -11.17
C LEU A 146 26.78 -12.71 -11.01
N ALA A 147 27.51 -13.71 -11.52
CA ALA A 147 28.98 -13.71 -11.55
C ALA A 147 29.59 -12.65 -12.47
N ARG A 148 28.82 -12.08 -13.42
CA ARG A 148 29.25 -11.01 -14.34
C ARG A 148 29.05 -9.60 -13.78
N VAL A 149 28.48 -9.45 -12.58
CA VAL A 149 28.18 -8.14 -12.01
C VAL A 149 29.45 -7.51 -11.39
N ASP A 150 29.84 -6.34 -11.88
CA ASP A 150 30.77 -5.44 -11.20
C ASP A 150 30.08 -4.94 -9.91
N ARG A 151 30.36 -5.63 -8.80
CA ARG A 151 29.72 -5.38 -7.51
C ARG A 151 29.95 -3.94 -7.04
N ASP A 152 31.17 -3.41 -7.13
CA ASP A 152 31.48 -2.06 -6.67
C ASP A 152 30.69 -0.99 -7.44
N LEU A 153 30.59 -1.11 -8.77
CA LEU A 153 29.81 -0.18 -9.60
C LEU A 153 28.31 -0.40 -9.47
N PHE A 154 27.87 -1.66 -9.33
CA PHE A 154 26.48 -2.01 -9.06
C PHE A 154 26.01 -1.41 -7.74
N PHE A 155 26.68 -1.69 -6.61
CA PHE A 155 26.24 -1.24 -5.29
C PHE A 155 26.28 0.28 -5.15
N ARG A 156 27.28 0.98 -5.70
CA ARG A 156 27.26 2.46 -5.73
C ARG A 156 26.04 3.03 -6.44
N ARG A 157 25.56 2.39 -7.51
CA ARG A 157 24.29 2.77 -8.18
C ARG A 157 23.07 2.27 -7.41
N PHE A 158 23.19 1.11 -6.78
CA PHE A 158 22.12 0.47 -6.02
C PHE A 158 21.72 1.32 -4.81
N GLU A 159 22.72 1.87 -4.11
CA GLU A 159 22.53 2.77 -2.97
C GLU A 159 22.10 4.18 -3.40
N ALA A 160 22.79 4.77 -4.39
CA ALA A 160 22.54 6.15 -4.82
C ALA A 160 21.17 6.37 -5.48
N ALA A 161 20.42 5.29 -5.76
CA ALA A 161 19.10 5.32 -6.39
C ALA A 161 18.01 4.56 -5.60
N GLU A 162 18.22 4.16 -4.35
CA GLU A 162 17.26 3.32 -3.59
C GLU A 162 16.86 2.03 -4.35
N ALA A 163 17.82 1.44 -5.07
CA ALA A 163 17.54 0.64 -6.25
C ALA A 163 16.99 -0.78 -6.01
N VAL A 164 16.60 -1.11 -4.78
CA VAL A 164 15.71 -2.26 -4.56
C VAL A 164 14.39 -2.05 -5.30
N GLN A 165 13.85 -0.83 -5.26
CA GLN A 165 12.65 -0.45 -6.04
C GLN A 165 12.95 -0.49 -7.55
N TYR A 166 14.11 0.04 -7.96
CA TYR A 166 14.56 0.08 -9.36
C TYR A 166 15.16 -1.25 -9.88
N PHE A 167 15.20 -2.31 -9.08
CA PHE A 167 15.40 -3.68 -9.56
C PHE A 167 14.05 -4.35 -9.79
N TYR A 168 13.15 -4.29 -8.80
CA TYR A 168 11.85 -4.95 -8.84
C TYR A 168 10.92 -4.36 -9.92
N GLU A 169 10.87 -3.03 -10.09
CA GLU A 169 10.01 -2.43 -11.12
C GLU A 169 10.45 -2.83 -12.55
N PRO A 170 11.74 -2.71 -12.95
CA PRO A 170 12.21 -3.22 -14.24
C PRO A 170 12.14 -4.75 -14.35
N PHE A 171 12.34 -5.50 -13.26
CA PHE A 171 12.17 -6.95 -13.27
C PHE A 171 10.71 -7.29 -13.60
N LEU A 172 9.72 -6.79 -12.86
CA LEU A 172 8.31 -7.05 -13.15
C LEU A 172 7.92 -6.57 -14.56
N GLN A 173 8.42 -5.40 -14.98
CA GLN A 173 8.14 -4.89 -16.33
C GLN A 173 8.69 -5.79 -17.44
N ALA A 174 9.85 -6.41 -17.22
CA ALA A 174 10.43 -7.34 -18.18
C ALA A 174 9.85 -8.75 -18.06
N TYR A 175 9.50 -9.18 -16.84
CA TYR A 175 9.02 -10.52 -16.53
C TYR A 175 7.57 -10.69 -16.94
N ASP A 176 6.68 -9.83 -16.43
CA ASP A 176 5.25 -9.90 -16.66
C ASP A 176 4.61 -8.50 -16.67
N PRO A 177 4.52 -7.88 -17.86
CA PRO A 177 3.90 -6.56 -18.01
C PRO A 177 2.38 -6.55 -17.81
N GLN A 178 1.71 -7.71 -17.77
CA GLN A 178 0.28 -7.81 -17.54
C GLN A 178 0.01 -7.90 -16.04
N LEU A 179 0.60 -8.87 -15.37
CA LEU A 179 0.52 -9.00 -13.91
C LEU A 179 1.02 -7.73 -13.22
N ARG A 180 2.08 -7.06 -13.71
CA ARG A 180 2.47 -5.73 -13.17
C ARG A 180 1.32 -4.70 -13.17
N ARG A 181 0.50 -4.68 -14.23
CA ARG A 181 -0.65 -3.75 -14.35
C ARG A 181 -1.82 -4.16 -13.46
N GLU A 182 -2.08 -5.45 -13.35
CA GLU A 182 -3.17 -6.02 -12.55
C GLU A 182 -2.88 -5.98 -11.05
N LEU A 183 -1.64 -6.28 -10.65
CA LEU A 183 -1.14 -6.09 -9.29
C LEU A 183 -1.22 -4.62 -8.85
N GLY A 184 -1.18 -3.68 -9.78
CA GLY A 184 -1.17 -2.25 -9.47
C GLY A 184 0.01 -1.83 -8.59
N VAL A 185 1.10 -2.61 -8.56
CA VAL A 185 2.27 -2.36 -7.70
C VAL A 185 3.05 -1.20 -8.27
N TRP A 186 2.69 -0.01 -7.78
CA TRP A 186 3.40 1.24 -7.98
C TRP A 186 4.15 1.57 -6.70
N TYR A 187 5.45 1.82 -6.82
CA TYR A 187 6.24 2.23 -5.68
C TYR A 187 5.76 3.57 -5.13
N THR A 188 5.51 3.60 -3.82
CA THR A 188 5.33 4.86 -3.09
C THR A 188 6.62 5.66 -3.22
N PRO A 189 6.59 6.89 -3.79
CA PRO A 189 7.80 7.69 -3.95
C PRO A 189 8.49 7.94 -2.59
N PRO A 190 9.83 7.91 -2.52
CA PRO A 190 10.54 8.04 -1.24
C PRO A 190 10.22 9.34 -0.52
N GLU A 191 9.96 10.43 -1.24
CA GLU A 191 9.55 11.72 -0.68
C GLU A 191 8.20 11.62 0.06
N VAL A 192 7.27 10.79 -0.43
CA VAL A 192 5.97 10.54 0.21
C VAL A 192 6.14 9.66 1.44
N VAL A 193 6.97 8.62 1.36
CA VAL A 193 7.29 7.73 2.47
C VAL A 193 7.89 8.52 3.64
N HIS A 194 8.97 9.27 3.40
CA HIS A 194 9.62 10.09 4.42
C HIS A 194 8.68 11.18 4.97
N TYR A 195 7.90 11.84 4.10
CA TYR A 195 6.92 12.84 4.54
C TYR A 195 5.89 12.27 5.53
N MET A 196 5.36 11.08 5.26
CA MET A 196 4.39 10.42 6.15
C MET A 196 5.02 10.00 7.46
N VAL A 197 6.20 9.35 7.41
CA VAL A 197 6.93 8.92 8.62
C VAL A 197 7.27 10.11 9.52
N ASP A 198 7.77 11.21 8.95
CA ASP A 198 8.09 12.44 9.69
C ASP A 198 6.85 13.14 10.26
N ARG A 199 5.71 13.03 9.56
CA ARG A 199 4.43 13.58 10.04
C ARG A 199 3.90 12.77 11.22
N ILE A 200 3.96 11.44 11.16
CA ILE A 200 3.57 10.53 12.23
C ILE A 200 4.47 10.75 13.46
N ASP A 201 5.79 10.80 13.29
CA ASP A 201 6.74 11.03 14.37
C ASP A 201 6.45 12.34 15.12
N ARG A 202 6.13 13.40 14.38
CA ARG A 202 5.73 14.69 14.97
C ARG A 202 4.41 14.60 15.72
N ALA A 203 3.39 13.95 15.16
CA ALA A 203 2.09 13.78 15.81
C ALA A 203 2.18 12.95 17.10
N LEU A 204 2.99 11.88 17.11
CA LEU A 204 3.31 11.11 18.33
C LEU A 204 3.86 12.03 19.44
N ARG A 205 4.79 12.93 19.09
CA ARG A 205 5.40 13.87 20.05
C ARG A 205 4.44 14.98 20.50
N SER A 206 3.68 15.59 19.59
CA SER A 206 2.88 16.80 19.89
C SER A 206 1.43 16.54 20.29
N GLU A 207 0.83 15.43 19.84
CA GLU A 207 -0.59 15.12 20.05
C GLU A 207 -0.76 13.95 21.03
N LEU A 208 0.08 12.91 20.93
CA LEU A 208 0.04 11.74 21.83
C LEU A 208 1.03 11.80 23.00
N SER A 209 1.77 12.91 23.17
CA SER A 209 2.71 13.16 24.27
C SER A 209 3.82 12.11 24.44
N LEU A 210 4.27 11.49 23.34
CA LEU A 210 5.37 10.52 23.31
C LEU A 210 6.65 11.22 22.82
N PRO A 211 7.52 11.73 23.71
CA PRO A 211 8.60 12.66 23.33
C PRO A 211 9.68 12.02 22.43
N LEU A 212 9.81 10.70 22.46
CA LEU A 212 10.70 9.93 21.57
C LEU A 212 10.07 9.62 20.19
N GLY A 213 8.81 9.99 19.95
CA GLY A 213 8.15 9.74 18.67
C GLY A 213 8.16 8.26 18.31
N LEU A 214 8.53 7.92 17.08
CA LEU A 214 8.63 6.52 16.62
C LEU A 214 9.70 5.69 17.37
N ALA A 215 10.66 6.34 18.05
CA ALA A 215 11.65 5.65 18.86
C ALA A 215 11.13 5.19 20.23
N ASP A 216 9.96 5.68 20.67
CA ASP A 216 9.37 5.28 21.95
C ASP A 216 9.00 3.78 21.96
N PRO A 217 9.40 2.99 22.97
CA PRO A 217 9.07 1.56 23.04
C PRO A 217 7.57 1.23 23.02
N LEU A 218 6.70 2.17 23.43
CA LEU A 218 5.25 1.98 23.42
C LEU A 218 4.63 2.11 22.02
N VAL A 219 5.43 2.50 21.01
CA VAL A 219 4.95 2.73 19.64
C VAL A 219 5.13 1.47 18.81
N HIS A 220 4.10 0.64 18.81
CA HIS A 220 3.98 -0.47 17.86
C HIS A 220 3.42 0.07 16.53
N VAL A 221 4.13 -0.20 15.45
CA VAL A 221 3.88 0.28 14.10
C VAL A 221 3.48 -0.91 13.23
N LEU A 222 2.42 -0.76 12.44
CA LEU A 222 2.01 -1.75 11.45
C LEU A 222 1.89 -1.12 10.06
N ASP A 223 2.57 -1.72 9.09
CA ASP A 223 2.27 -1.55 7.66
C ASP A 223 1.51 -2.78 7.15
N PRO A 224 0.18 -2.72 6.98
CA PRO A 224 -0.63 -3.90 6.65
C PRO A 224 -0.52 -4.32 5.17
N CYS A 225 0.25 -3.59 4.37
CA CYS A 225 0.37 -3.76 2.92
C CYS A 225 1.80 -3.38 2.46
N THR A 226 2.80 -3.99 3.11
CA THR A 226 4.13 -3.37 3.17
C THR A 226 4.94 -3.44 1.87
N GLY A 227 4.57 -4.32 0.94
CA GLY A 227 5.30 -4.54 -0.29
C GLY A 227 6.75 -4.88 0.03
N THR A 228 7.67 -4.07 -0.49
CA THR A 228 9.10 -4.21 -0.22
C THR A 228 9.57 -3.58 1.10
N GLY A 229 8.67 -3.25 2.04
CA GLY A 229 9.05 -2.73 3.35
C GLY A 229 9.57 -1.29 3.35
N SER A 230 9.13 -0.44 2.42
CA SER A 230 9.68 0.93 2.29
C SER A 230 9.31 1.85 3.46
N TYR A 231 8.08 1.76 3.98
CA TYR A 231 7.70 2.47 5.21
C TYR A 231 8.47 1.93 6.42
N LEU A 232 8.63 0.61 6.53
CA LEU A 232 9.34 0.00 7.67
C LEU A 232 10.82 0.42 7.71
N THR A 233 11.50 0.48 6.57
CA THR A 233 12.88 1.00 6.51
C THR A 233 12.94 2.48 6.90
N ALA A 234 12.03 3.32 6.43
CA ALA A 234 12.01 4.74 6.80
C ALA A 234 11.67 4.97 8.29
N VAL A 235 10.82 4.11 8.88
CA VAL A 235 10.56 4.09 10.33
C VAL A 235 11.83 3.71 11.09
N ILE A 236 12.56 2.66 10.67
CA ILE A 236 13.85 2.27 11.25
C ILE A 236 14.85 3.43 11.19
N ASP A 237 14.99 4.10 10.04
CA ASP A 237 15.89 5.25 9.87
C ASP A 237 15.51 6.43 10.80
N ARG A 238 14.21 6.69 10.98
CA ARG A 238 13.69 7.71 11.92
C ARG A 238 13.92 7.34 13.40
N VAL A 239 13.88 6.05 13.74
CA VAL A 239 14.25 5.54 15.07
C VAL A 239 15.75 5.73 15.31
N VAL A 240 16.61 5.31 14.37
CA VAL A 240 18.07 5.50 14.43
C VAL A 240 18.40 6.98 14.66
N ALA A 241 17.85 7.87 13.82
CA ALA A 241 18.08 9.31 13.92
C ALA A 241 17.70 9.85 15.31
N THR A 242 16.52 9.50 15.82
CA THR A 242 16.05 9.99 17.12
C THR A 242 16.92 9.50 18.28
N LEU A 243 17.30 8.22 18.29
CA LEU A 243 18.14 7.66 19.36
C LEU A 243 19.58 8.21 19.31
N THR A 244 20.11 8.50 18.12
CA THR A 244 21.39 9.22 17.97
C THR A 244 21.29 10.67 18.48
N GLU A 245 20.20 11.39 18.17
CA GLU A 245 19.98 12.77 18.64
C GLU A 245 19.85 12.87 20.17
N GLN A 246 19.33 11.85 20.85
CA GLN A 246 19.22 11.78 22.32
C GLN A 246 20.55 11.48 23.04
N GLY A 247 21.69 11.67 22.36
CA GLY A 247 23.02 11.52 22.96
C GLY A 247 23.61 10.12 22.88
N GLY A 248 22.98 9.21 22.13
CA GLY A 248 23.54 7.93 21.66
C GLY A 248 24.30 7.13 22.72
N ASN A 249 23.59 6.30 23.49
CA ASN A 249 24.24 5.28 24.30
C ASN A 249 24.95 4.24 23.39
N GLY A 250 25.78 3.37 23.96
CA GLY A 250 26.41 2.26 23.21
C GLY A 250 25.43 1.16 22.74
N LEU A 251 24.12 1.36 22.90
CA LEU A 251 23.06 0.37 22.67
C LEU A 251 22.11 0.75 21.54
N VAL A 252 22.22 1.94 20.92
CA VAL A 252 21.32 2.41 19.83
C VAL A 252 21.09 1.33 18.77
N ALA A 253 22.15 0.66 18.30
CA ALA A 253 22.02 -0.41 17.31
C ALA A 253 21.21 -1.60 17.84
N ALA A 254 21.43 -2.01 19.10
CA ALA A 254 20.66 -3.08 19.75
C ALA A 254 19.19 -2.67 19.96
N GLU A 255 18.91 -1.43 20.36
CA GLU A 255 17.55 -0.89 20.52
C GLU A 255 16.80 -0.84 19.17
N VAL A 256 17.47 -0.42 18.10
CA VAL A 256 16.92 -0.43 16.72
C VAL A 256 16.64 -1.86 16.24
N LYS A 257 17.56 -2.80 16.51
CA LYS A 257 17.35 -4.21 16.20
C LYS A 257 16.15 -4.78 16.94
N GLN A 258 16.04 -4.54 18.25
CA GLN A 258 14.87 -4.96 19.02
C GLN A 258 13.59 -4.36 18.44
N ALA A 259 13.58 -3.07 18.08
CA ALA A 259 12.41 -2.44 17.47
C ALA A 259 11.98 -3.11 16.14
N ALA A 260 12.93 -3.47 15.27
CA ALA A 260 12.69 -4.16 14.01
C ALA A 260 12.22 -5.63 14.17
N LEU A 261 12.52 -6.24 15.32
CA LEU A 261 12.10 -7.61 15.67
C LEU A 261 10.70 -7.65 16.30
N SER A 262 10.35 -6.68 17.17
CA SER A 262 9.19 -6.79 18.06
C SER A 262 8.10 -5.72 17.95
N ARG A 263 8.34 -4.56 17.31
CA ARG A 263 7.32 -3.48 17.26
C ARG A 263 7.21 -2.72 15.93
N ILE A 264 8.00 -3.08 14.92
CA ILE A 264 7.92 -2.52 13.56
C ILE A 264 7.44 -3.63 12.63
N HIS A 265 6.12 -3.77 12.55
CA HIS A 265 5.45 -4.90 11.91
C HIS A 265 5.07 -4.59 10.45
N GLY A 266 5.17 -5.60 9.58
CA GLY A 266 4.68 -5.54 8.21
C GLY A 266 3.85 -6.76 7.86
N PHE A 267 2.79 -6.59 7.07
CA PHE A 267 2.08 -7.69 6.41
C PHE A 267 2.19 -7.54 4.90
N GLU A 268 2.40 -8.66 4.21
CA GLU A 268 2.45 -8.74 2.75
C GLU A 268 1.77 -10.02 2.28
N LEU A 269 1.09 -9.97 1.12
CA LEU A 269 0.35 -11.09 0.56
C LEU A 269 1.21 -11.88 -0.46
N LEU A 270 2.11 -11.20 -1.16
CA LEU A 270 2.95 -11.75 -2.23
C LEU A 270 4.32 -12.20 -1.69
N PRO A 271 4.74 -13.46 -1.85
CA PRO A 271 5.99 -13.94 -1.25
C PRO A 271 7.27 -13.28 -1.82
N ALA A 272 7.21 -12.76 -3.05
CA ALA A 272 8.30 -12.01 -3.68
C ALA A 272 8.65 -10.69 -2.96
N PRO A 273 7.77 -9.67 -2.87
CA PRO A 273 8.07 -8.43 -2.14
C PRO A 273 8.29 -8.67 -0.63
N PHE A 274 7.63 -9.66 -0.03
CA PHE A 274 7.86 -10.12 1.35
C PHE A 274 9.33 -10.54 1.62
N VAL A 275 9.95 -11.28 0.70
CA VAL A 275 11.39 -11.61 0.76
C VAL A 275 12.26 -10.36 0.67
N ILE A 276 11.89 -9.41 -0.19
CA ILE A 276 12.63 -8.16 -0.38
C ILE A 276 12.53 -7.25 0.85
N ALA A 277 11.38 -7.20 1.52
CA ALA A 277 11.21 -6.46 2.79
C ALA A 277 12.15 -6.99 3.88
N HIS A 278 12.22 -8.32 4.05
CA HIS A 278 13.17 -8.97 4.95
C HIS A 278 14.62 -8.63 4.62
N LEU A 279 14.99 -8.72 3.34
CA LEU A 279 16.34 -8.40 2.88
C LEU A 279 16.73 -6.96 3.23
N LYS A 280 15.87 -5.98 2.91
CA LYS A 280 16.15 -4.56 3.19
C LYS A 280 16.38 -4.30 4.67
N ILE A 281 15.52 -4.85 5.54
CA ILE A 281 15.64 -4.70 7.00
C ILE A 281 16.91 -5.40 7.49
N GLY A 282 17.19 -6.61 7.02
CA GLY A 282 18.42 -7.34 7.37
C GLY A 282 19.70 -6.61 6.98
N ILE A 283 19.75 -5.99 5.79
CA ILE A 283 20.88 -5.17 5.33
C ILE A 283 21.00 -3.88 6.16
N ALA A 284 19.89 -3.19 6.45
CA ALA A 284 19.90 -2.00 7.29
C ALA A 284 20.48 -2.30 8.68
N LEU A 285 20.04 -3.40 9.32
CA LEU A 285 20.56 -3.86 10.61
C LEU A 285 22.03 -4.31 10.54
N ALA A 286 22.44 -5.02 9.47
CA ALA A 286 23.83 -5.40 9.26
C ALA A 286 24.77 -4.19 9.14
N ARG A 287 24.33 -3.13 8.44
CA ARG A 287 25.07 -1.87 8.29
C ARG A 287 25.17 -1.06 9.59
N LEU A 288 24.25 -1.27 10.54
CA LEU A 288 24.34 -0.77 11.91
C LEU A 288 25.24 -1.63 12.82
N GLY A 289 25.88 -2.68 12.29
CA GLY A 289 26.74 -3.61 13.04
C GLY A 289 25.97 -4.66 13.84
N VAL A 290 24.67 -4.82 13.59
CA VAL A 290 23.76 -5.70 14.35
C VAL A 290 22.94 -6.60 13.40
N PRO A 291 23.59 -7.44 12.56
CA PRO A 291 22.88 -8.31 11.61
C PRO A 291 21.89 -9.25 12.31
N LEU A 292 20.91 -9.74 11.55
CA LEU A 292 19.99 -10.80 12.00
C LEU A 292 20.72 -12.14 12.14
N ASP A 293 20.59 -12.78 13.29
CA ASP A 293 21.12 -14.12 13.58
C ASP A 293 20.03 -15.18 13.35
N ALA A 294 20.10 -15.84 12.20
CA ALA A 294 19.21 -16.94 11.83
C ALA A 294 19.32 -18.14 12.79
N ALA A 295 20.47 -18.37 13.45
CA ALA A 295 20.66 -19.46 14.39
C ALA A 295 20.01 -19.18 15.76
N ALA A 296 19.90 -17.89 16.13
CA ALA A 296 19.10 -17.43 17.26
C ALA A 296 17.59 -17.30 16.92
N GLY A 297 17.19 -17.56 15.68
CA GLY A 297 15.80 -17.43 15.21
C GLY A 297 15.36 -15.98 14.96
N GLU A 298 16.30 -15.04 14.84
CA GLU A 298 15.98 -13.63 14.62
C GLU A 298 15.52 -13.35 13.17
N ARG A 299 14.51 -12.49 13.06
CA ARG A 299 13.91 -12.06 11.80
C ARG A 299 13.33 -10.66 11.94
N ALA A 300 13.14 -9.96 10.83
CA ALA A 300 12.28 -8.78 10.81
C ALA A 300 10.83 -9.17 11.14
N SER A 301 10.06 -8.28 11.77
CA SER A 301 8.65 -8.51 12.10
C SER A 301 7.70 -8.36 10.89
N VAL A 302 8.07 -8.94 9.74
CA VAL A 302 7.30 -8.86 8.48
C VAL A 302 6.70 -10.22 8.18
N TYR A 303 5.40 -10.34 7.91
CA TYR A 303 4.73 -11.64 7.81
C TYR A 303 4.03 -11.84 6.46
N LEU A 304 4.10 -13.06 5.92
CA LEU A 304 3.32 -13.43 4.75
C LEU A 304 1.90 -13.78 5.20
N THR A 305 0.98 -12.84 5.03
CA THR A 305 -0.39 -12.99 5.51
C THR A 305 -1.34 -12.07 4.76
N ASN A 306 -2.62 -12.42 4.78
CA ASN A 306 -3.68 -11.52 4.38
C ASN A 306 -4.06 -10.61 5.55
N ALA A 307 -3.84 -9.30 5.37
CA ALA A 307 -4.15 -8.29 6.38
C ALA A 307 -5.64 -7.98 6.52
N LEU A 308 -6.54 -8.61 5.73
CA LEU A 308 -7.99 -8.49 5.85
C LEU A 308 -8.65 -9.69 6.58
N THR A 309 -7.84 -10.63 7.09
CA THR A 309 -8.28 -11.82 7.83
C THR A 309 -7.40 -12.11 9.05
N GLY A 310 -7.90 -12.92 9.99
CA GLY A 310 -7.14 -13.39 11.16
C GLY A 310 -7.17 -12.42 12.35
N TRP A 311 -8.01 -11.39 12.32
CA TRP A 311 -8.17 -10.42 13.42
C TRP A 311 -9.09 -10.96 14.53
N VAL A 312 -9.97 -11.89 14.20
CA VAL A 312 -10.81 -12.66 15.12
C VAL A 312 -10.39 -14.13 15.11
N ASP A 313 -10.59 -14.83 16.23
CA ASP A 313 -10.39 -16.29 16.30
C ASP A 313 -11.45 -17.05 15.52
N ASP A 314 -10.98 -17.97 14.68
CA ASP A 314 -11.80 -18.93 13.94
C ASP A 314 -11.31 -20.34 14.29
N ASP A 315 -12.19 -21.13 14.90
CA ASP A 315 -11.92 -22.53 15.27
C ASP A 315 -11.86 -23.47 14.05
N THR A 316 -12.22 -23.00 12.84
CA THR A 316 -12.27 -23.83 11.62
C THR A 316 -10.92 -23.98 10.89
N ARG A 317 -9.80 -23.67 11.55
CA ARG A 317 -8.44 -23.75 10.98
C ARG A 317 -8.12 -25.14 10.43
N LEU A 318 -7.90 -25.24 9.13
CA LEU A 318 -7.45 -26.49 8.50
C LEU A 318 -5.96 -26.77 8.78
N THR A 319 -5.62 -28.04 8.80
CA THR A 319 -4.23 -28.52 8.90
C THR A 319 -3.50 -28.25 7.59
N LEU A 320 -2.51 -27.35 7.61
CA LEU A 320 -1.65 -27.08 6.47
C LEU A 320 -0.62 -28.23 6.27
N PRO A 321 -0.23 -28.55 5.02
CA PRO A 321 0.73 -29.62 4.73
C PRO A 321 2.19 -29.29 5.11
N PHE A 322 2.49 -28.04 5.46
CA PHE A 322 3.82 -27.56 5.81
C PHE A 322 3.80 -26.83 7.16
N PRO A 323 4.53 -27.31 8.20
CA PRO A 323 4.59 -26.65 9.51
C PRO A 323 5.07 -25.20 9.45
N GLU A 324 5.97 -24.86 8.52
CA GLU A 324 6.47 -23.50 8.35
C GLU A 324 5.38 -22.50 7.93
N PHE A 325 4.38 -22.94 7.16
CA PHE A 325 3.23 -22.09 6.81
C PHE A 325 2.27 -21.92 7.99
N VAL A 326 2.12 -22.94 8.84
CA VAL A 326 1.40 -22.83 10.12
C VAL A 326 2.09 -21.80 11.01
N SER A 327 3.40 -21.92 11.18
CA SER A 327 4.19 -21.00 12.02
C SER A 327 4.15 -19.55 11.51
N GLU A 328 4.25 -19.33 10.19
CA GLU A 328 4.17 -17.99 9.60
C GLU A 328 2.77 -17.37 9.81
N ARG A 329 1.70 -18.13 9.57
CA ARG A 329 0.30 -17.70 9.79
C ARG A 329 0.06 -17.38 11.27
N ASP A 330 0.41 -18.31 12.16
CA ASP A 330 0.09 -18.19 13.59
C ASP A 330 0.88 -17.05 14.25
N ALA A 331 2.13 -16.81 13.80
CA ALA A 331 2.91 -15.66 14.25
C ALA A 331 2.38 -14.31 13.68
N ALA A 332 1.79 -14.32 12.48
CA ALA A 332 1.10 -13.15 11.95
C ALA A 332 -0.22 -12.86 12.71
N ASP A 333 -1.00 -13.91 13.02
CA ASP A 333 -2.24 -13.79 13.79
C ASP A 333 -1.99 -13.29 15.22
N ALA A 334 -0.89 -13.69 15.86
CA ALA A 334 -0.45 -13.14 17.14
C ALA A 334 -0.25 -11.60 17.05
N VAL A 335 0.45 -11.11 16.03
CA VAL A 335 0.63 -9.65 15.81
C VAL A 335 -0.70 -8.94 15.55
N LYS A 336 -1.64 -9.54 14.81
CA LYS A 336 -2.96 -8.94 14.55
C LYS A 336 -3.79 -8.75 15.82
N ARG A 337 -3.70 -9.71 16.75
CA ARG A 337 -4.59 -9.81 17.90
C ARG A 337 -3.99 -9.18 19.15
N ASP A 338 -2.76 -9.57 19.48
CA ASP A 338 -2.17 -9.38 20.80
C ASP A 338 -1.33 -8.08 20.88
N GLU A 339 -0.67 -7.69 19.79
CA GLU A 339 0.23 -6.53 19.79
C GLU A 339 -0.52 -5.18 19.87
N PRO A 340 -0.11 -4.23 20.74
CA PRO A 340 -0.81 -2.97 20.96
C PRO A 340 -0.49 -1.91 19.88
N ILE A 341 -0.78 -2.25 18.62
CA ILE A 341 -0.53 -1.39 17.45
C ILE A 341 -1.10 0.03 17.64
N LEU A 342 -0.20 1.00 17.75
CA LEU A 342 -0.52 2.42 17.96
C LEU A 342 -0.49 3.23 16.65
N VAL A 343 0.30 2.79 15.67
CA VAL A 343 0.43 3.45 14.37
C VAL A 343 0.12 2.44 13.27
N VAL A 344 -0.83 2.75 12.40
CA VAL A 344 -1.05 2.04 11.15
C VAL A 344 -0.73 2.98 9.99
N LEU A 345 0.25 2.64 9.16
CA LEU A 345 0.64 3.42 7.99
C LEU A 345 0.79 2.56 6.74
N GLY A 346 0.76 3.15 5.54
CA GLY A 346 0.97 2.37 4.33
C GLY A 346 0.48 3.00 3.04
N ASN A 347 0.46 2.21 1.97
CA ASN A 347 -0.17 2.53 0.69
C ASN A 347 -1.03 1.34 0.25
N PRO A 348 -2.25 1.18 0.80
CA PRO A 348 -3.12 0.05 0.51
C PRO A 348 -3.46 -0.10 -0.97
N PRO A 349 -3.57 -1.34 -1.50
CA PRO A 349 -4.01 -1.56 -2.87
C PRO A 349 -5.42 -1.01 -3.10
N TYR A 350 -5.67 -0.47 -4.29
CA TYR A 350 -6.97 0.13 -4.61
C TYR A 350 -8.00 -0.90 -5.09
N ASN A 351 -7.55 -1.93 -5.83
CA ASN A 351 -8.39 -2.99 -6.40
C ASN A 351 -7.80 -4.37 -6.05
N GLY A 352 -8.64 -5.42 -6.10
CA GLY A 352 -8.17 -6.81 -6.04
C GLY A 352 -7.49 -7.27 -7.33
N PHE A 353 -6.83 -8.42 -7.26
CA PHE A 353 -6.11 -9.03 -8.38
C PHE A 353 -7.06 -9.86 -9.28
N ALA A 354 -6.77 -9.94 -10.58
CA ALA A 354 -7.51 -10.80 -11.50
C ALA A 354 -7.31 -12.28 -11.11
N GLY A 355 -8.35 -13.10 -11.25
CA GLY A 355 -8.34 -14.52 -10.89
C GLY A 355 -8.08 -14.84 -9.40
N VAL A 356 -7.97 -13.85 -8.51
CA VAL A 356 -7.74 -14.09 -7.07
C VAL A 356 -8.90 -13.56 -6.24
N SER A 357 -9.70 -14.48 -5.70
CA SER A 357 -10.70 -14.13 -4.69
C SER A 357 -10.12 -14.28 -3.28
N GLY A 358 -10.49 -13.36 -2.38
CA GLY A 358 -10.04 -13.36 -1.00
C GLY A 358 -11.22 -13.47 -0.03
N ARG A 359 -11.07 -14.27 1.04
CA ARG A 359 -11.97 -14.21 2.18
C ARG A 359 -11.79 -12.84 2.86
N GLU A 360 -12.89 -12.17 3.16
CA GLU A 360 -12.93 -11.04 4.08
C GLU A 360 -13.50 -11.52 5.42
N GLU A 361 -12.99 -10.99 6.52
CA GLU A 361 -13.50 -11.34 7.84
C GLU A 361 -14.84 -10.66 8.16
N GLY A 362 -15.89 -11.46 8.28
CA GLY A 362 -17.05 -11.16 9.14
C GLY A 362 -17.82 -9.87 8.84
N GLY A 363 -17.92 -9.46 7.57
CA GLY A 363 -18.60 -8.21 7.21
C GLY A 363 -17.83 -6.97 7.71
N LEU A 364 -16.51 -6.99 7.59
CA LEU A 364 -15.59 -5.92 8.00
C LEU A 364 -16.11 -4.53 7.60
N VAL A 365 -16.58 -4.34 6.36
CA VAL A 365 -17.13 -3.06 5.84
C VAL A 365 -18.59 -2.76 6.19
N GLU A 366 -19.33 -3.66 6.84
CA GLU A 366 -20.75 -3.44 7.19
C GLU A 366 -21.01 -2.22 8.10
N PRO A 367 -20.12 -1.81 9.03
CA PRO A 367 -20.25 -0.54 9.76
C PRO A 367 -20.32 0.70 8.85
N TYR A 368 -19.73 0.66 7.65
CA TYR A 368 -19.86 1.74 6.66
C TYR A 368 -21.13 1.62 5.81
N LYS A 369 -21.76 0.44 5.76
CA LYS A 369 -23.02 0.20 5.01
C LYS A 369 -24.26 0.47 5.87
N ALA A 370 -24.18 0.26 7.18
CA ALA A 370 -25.30 0.28 8.13
C ALA A 370 -26.17 1.56 8.10
N GLY A 371 -25.60 2.73 7.77
CA GLY A 371 -26.32 4.01 7.69
C GLY A 371 -26.78 4.44 6.29
N LEU A 372 -26.37 3.75 5.21
CA LEU A 372 -26.54 4.22 3.83
C LEU A 372 -28.01 4.35 3.38
N ALA A 373 -28.91 3.53 3.92
CA ALA A 373 -30.33 3.58 3.60
C ALA A 373 -30.99 4.92 3.99
N ALA A 374 -30.47 5.60 5.02
CA ALA A 374 -30.96 6.93 5.43
C ALA A 374 -30.59 8.06 4.43
N TRP A 375 -29.69 7.78 3.50
CA TRP A 375 -29.24 8.67 2.44
C TRP A 375 -29.76 8.28 1.05
N ASP A 376 -30.74 7.37 0.98
CA ASP A 376 -31.26 6.73 -0.25
C ASP A 376 -30.20 5.95 -1.07
N ILE A 377 -29.07 5.59 -0.44
CA ILE A 377 -27.96 4.88 -1.09
C ILE A 377 -28.18 3.37 -0.98
N THR A 378 -28.65 2.75 -2.07
CA THR A 378 -28.89 1.29 -2.17
C THR A 378 -27.82 0.55 -2.98
N LYS A 379 -27.00 1.27 -3.74
CA LYS A 379 -25.80 0.77 -4.41
C LYS A 379 -24.63 1.64 -3.98
N ASN A 380 -23.52 1.02 -3.59
CA ASN A 380 -22.36 1.70 -3.04
C ASN A 380 -21.06 1.16 -3.67
N LYS A 381 -19.94 1.81 -3.40
CA LYS A 381 -18.58 1.41 -3.81
C LYS A 381 -17.67 1.16 -2.60
N LEU A 382 -18.22 0.68 -1.49
CA LEU A 382 -17.46 0.48 -0.25
C LEU A 382 -16.60 -0.80 -0.25
N ASP A 383 -16.75 -1.63 -1.29
CA ASP A 383 -16.03 -2.88 -1.42
C ASP A 383 -14.61 -2.70 -2.04
N ASP A 384 -14.20 -1.47 -2.42
CA ASP A 384 -12.84 -1.13 -2.85
C ASP A 384 -11.82 -1.51 -1.75
N LEU A 385 -10.66 -2.11 -2.12
CA LEU A 385 -9.73 -2.67 -1.12
C LEU A 385 -9.23 -1.62 -0.12
N TYR A 386 -8.86 -0.42 -0.56
CA TYR A 386 -8.33 0.61 0.32
C TYR A 386 -9.32 1.03 1.44
N ILE A 387 -10.64 0.89 1.20
CA ILE A 387 -11.68 1.15 2.20
C ILE A 387 -11.68 0.05 3.28
N ARG A 388 -11.46 -1.21 2.88
CA ARG A 388 -11.28 -2.35 3.80
C ARG A 388 -10.04 -2.15 4.69
N PHE A 389 -8.94 -1.64 4.13
CA PHE A 389 -7.73 -1.30 4.90
C PHE A 389 -7.95 -0.14 5.87
N PHE A 390 -8.68 0.92 5.47
CA PHE A 390 -9.13 1.96 6.41
C PHE A 390 -9.93 1.36 7.57
N ARG A 391 -10.82 0.41 7.28
CA ARG A 391 -11.69 -0.23 8.27
C ARG A 391 -10.94 -1.19 9.21
N VAL A 392 -9.93 -1.91 8.74
CA VAL A 392 -9.01 -2.69 9.59
C VAL A 392 -8.23 -1.75 10.51
N ALA A 393 -7.69 -0.65 9.99
CA ALA A 393 -6.94 0.32 10.77
C ALA A 393 -7.82 1.01 11.83
N GLU A 394 -9.05 1.40 11.48
CA GLU A 394 -10.05 1.94 12.40
C GLU A 394 -10.36 0.94 13.53
N ARG A 395 -10.61 -0.33 13.20
CA ARG A 395 -10.85 -1.38 14.20
C ARG A 395 -9.66 -1.52 15.18
N ARG A 396 -8.42 -1.53 14.66
CA ARG A 396 -7.22 -1.67 15.51
C ARG A 396 -6.99 -0.43 16.40
N VAL A 397 -7.19 0.78 15.86
CA VAL A 397 -6.84 2.04 16.54
C VAL A 397 -7.98 2.60 17.40
N ALA A 398 -9.19 2.69 16.87
CA ALA A 398 -10.34 3.27 17.58
C ALA A 398 -11.00 2.25 18.52
N GLU A 399 -11.25 1.02 18.05
CA GLU A 399 -12.04 0.02 18.80
C GLU A 399 -11.21 -0.81 19.78
N GLN A 400 -9.94 -1.11 19.46
CA GLN A 400 -9.08 -1.97 20.31
C GLN A 400 -8.12 -1.20 21.21
N THR A 401 -7.34 -0.24 20.69
CA THR A 401 -6.41 0.54 21.52
C THR A 401 -7.02 1.82 22.09
N GLY A 402 -8.07 2.38 21.47
CA GLY A 402 -8.72 3.64 21.87
C GLY A 402 -7.81 4.88 21.73
N LYS A 403 -6.69 4.74 21.03
CA LYS A 403 -5.68 5.79 20.77
C LYS A 403 -4.76 5.32 19.65
N GLY A 404 -4.27 6.26 18.84
CA GLY A 404 -3.25 5.98 17.83
C GLY A 404 -3.37 6.86 16.60
N ILE A 405 -2.67 6.48 15.53
CA ILE A 405 -2.58 7.23 14.28
C ILE A 405 -2.82 6.28 13.10
N ILE A 406 -3.66 6.69 12.15
CA ILE A 406 -3.82 6.05 10.84
C ILE A 406 -3.28 7.01 9.77
N CYS A 407 -2.40 6.54 8.89
CA CYS A 407 -1.79 7.36 7.85
C CYS A 407 -1.61 6.58 6.54
N PHE A 408 -2.57 6.72 5.61
CA PHE A 408 -2.53 6.03 4.32
C PHE A 408 -2.42 6.96 3.12
N VAL A 409 -1.63 6.55 2.12
CA VAL A 409 -1.88 6.94 0.73
C VAL A 409 -3.12 6.17 0.25
N SER A 410 -4.09 6.87 -0.33
CA SER A 410 -5.34 6.26 -0.79
C SER A 410 -5.91 6.99 -2.01
N ASN A 411 -6.84 6.33 -2.71
CA ASN A 411 -7.68 6.99 -3.71
C ASN A 411 -8.52 8.09 -3.03
N SER A 412 -8.62 9.28 -3.63
CA SER A 412 -9.37 10.41 -3.08
C SER A 412 -10.90 10.27 -3.17
N SER A 413 -11.42 9.23 -3.82
CA SER A 413 -12.87 9.09 -4.10
C SER A 413 -13.74 9.09 -2.84
N TRP A 414 -13.27 8.55 -1.71
CA TRP A 414 -14.01 8.57 -0.43
C TRP A 414 -14.29 9.97 0.13
N LEU A 415 -13.62 11.02 -0.37
CA LEU A 415 -13.89 12.41 0.05
C LEU A 415 -15.19 12.95 -0.56
N GLY A 416 -15.51 12.53 -1.79
CA GLY A 416 -16.61 13.09 -2.59
C GLY A 416 -17.73 12.12 -2.95
N ASP A 417 -17.46 10.81 -3.00
CA ASP A 417 -18.48 9.83 -3.37
C ASP A 417 -19.58 9.74 -2.29
N PRO A 418 -20.87 9.79 -2.66
CA PRO A 418 -21.98 9.62 -1.71
C PRO A 418 -21.87 8.32 -0.90
N SER A 419 -21.36 7.24 -1.50
CA SER A 419 -21.21 5.92 -0.88
C SER A 419 -20.41 5.95 0.42
N ALA A 420 -19.45 6.87 0.54
CA ALA A 420 -18.56 6.97 1.70
C ALA A 420 -19.06 7.95 2.78
N VAL A 421 -20.35 8.33 2.77
CA VAL A 421 -20.90 9.28 3.77
C VAL A 421 -20.78 8.78 5.21
N ILE A 422 -21.10 7.51 5.46
CA ILE A 422 -21.00 6.90 6.79
C ILE A 422 -19.54 6.67 7.20
N MET A 423 -18.67 6.31 6.25
CA MET A 423 -17.22 6.24 6.49
C MET A 423 -16.68 7.61 6.97
N ARG A 424 -17.05 8.72 6.31
CA ARG A 424 -16.67 10.07 6.73
C ARG A 424 -17.25 10.45 8.09
N GLU A 425 -18.51 10.12 8.34
CA GLU A 425 -19.17 10.36 9.64
C GLU A 425 -18.44 9.64 10.78
N ARG A 426 -18.09 8.35 10.59
CA ARG A 426 -17.31 7.58 11.56
C ARG A 426 -15.91 8.15 11.78
N LEU A 427 -15.16 8.43 10.71
CA LEU A 427 -13.81 9.02 10.84
C LEU A 427 -13.80 10.36 11.58
N LEU A 428 -14.86 11.17 11.47
CA LEU A 428 -15.02 12.43 12.21
C LEU A 428 -15.59 12.27 13.64
N THR A 429 -16.06 11.08 14.00
CA THR A 429 -16.61 10.77 15.33
C THR A 429 -15.61 10.02 16.20
N GLU A 430 -14.84 9.10 15.61
CA GLU A 430 -13.94 8.18 16.31
C GLU A 430 -12.50 8.76 16.48
N PHE A 431 -12.17 9.88 15.83
CA PHE A 431 -10.84 10.51 15.86
C PHE A 431 -10.89 12.00 16.17
N ASP A 432 -10.02 12.49 17.07
CA ASP A 432 -9.91 13.90 17.44
C ASP A 432 -9.46 14.82 16.28
N SER A 433 -8.75 14.25 15.30
CA SER A 433 -8.10 14.98 14.21
C SER A 433 -8.08 14.15 12.93
N VAL A 434 -8.55 14.75 11.82
CA VAL A 434 -8.47 14.17 10.48
C VAL A 434 -7.87 15.23 9.55
N THR A 435 -6.71 14.94 8.95
CA THR A 435 -6.12 15.81 7.91
C THR A 435 -5.95 15.06 6.60
N VAL A 436 -6.20 15.75 5.49
CA VAL A 436 -6.16 15.20 4.14
C VAL A 436 -5.28 16.07 3.25
N ASP A 437 -4.15 15.53 2.79
CA ASP A 437 -3.26 16.21 1.84
C ASP A 437 -3.62 15.81 0.41
N HIS A 438 -4.51 16.58 -0.22
CA HIS A 438 -5.02 16.22 -1.55
C HIS A 438 -3.99 16.48 -2.67
N LEU A 439 -3.24 15.43 -3.05
CA LEU A 439 -2.23 15.50 -4.12
C LEU A 439 -2.82 15.72 -5.53
N ASN A 440 -4.14 15.62 -5.69
CA ASN A 440 -4.85 15.65 -6.98
C ASN A 440 -4.45 14.45 -7.86
N GLY A 441 -4.20 14.65 -9.15
CA GLY A 441 -3.76 13.58 -10.05
C GLY A 441 -4.88 12.76 -10.71
N ASP A 442 -6.16 12.97 -10.36
CA ASP A 442 -7.26 12.35 -11.10
C ASP A 442 -7.35 12.91 -12.53
N SER A 443 -6.72 12.17 -13.45
CA SER A 443 -6.71 12.47 -14.89
C SER A 443 -8.03 12.19 -15.59
N ARG A 444 -8.95 11.43 -14.96
CA ARG A 444 -10.28 11.08 -15.49
C ARG A 444 -11.25 12.24 -15.26
N GLU A 445 -11.25 12.81 -14.04
CA GLU A 445 -12.08 13.97 -13.70
C GLU A 445 -11.50 15.28 -14.21
N THR A 446 -10.19 15.51 -14.01
CA THR A 446 -9.58 16.83 -14.30
C THR A 446 -9.02 16.96 -15.71
N GLY A 447 -8.92 15.86 -16.46
CA GLY A 447 -8.26 15.80 -17.77
C GLY A 447 -6.73 16.04 -17.73
N LYS A 448 -6.16 16.35 -16.55
CA LYS A 448 -4.73 16.61 -16.37
C LYS A 448 -3.96 15.30 -16.55
N LYS A 449 -3.08 15.26 -17.55
CA LYS A 449 -2.12 14.17 -17.74
C LYS A 449 -0.76 14.60 -17.19
N THR A 450 0.03 13.63 -16.71
CA THR A 450 1.45 13.83 -16.45
C THR A 450 2.10 14.44 -17.70
N PRO A 451 2.82 15.57 -17.60
CA PRO A 451 3.56 16.11 -18.74
C PRO A 451 4.52 15.04 -19.28
N PRO A 452 4.73 14.96 -20.61
CA PRO A 452 5.71 14.03 -21.17
C PRO A 452 7.07 14.28 -20.53
N ALA A 453 7.70 13.21 -20.04
CA ALA A 453 8.79 13.31 -19.08
C ALA A 453 9.90 14.26 -19.54
N ILE A 454 10.14 15.32 -18.75
CA ILE A 454 11.43 15.99 -18.77
C ILE A 454 12.44 14.93 -18.37
N ARG A 455 13.33 14.55 -19.29
CA ARG A 455 14.46 13.67 -18.98
C ARG A 455 15.35 14.39 -17.97
N ILE A 456 15.16 14.13 -16.69
CA ILE A 456 16.09 14.54 -15.65
C ILE A 456 17.35 13.71 -15.87
N HIS A 457 18.30 14.27 -16.62
CA HIS A 457 19.59 13.63 -16.85
C HIS A 457 20.31 13.46 -15.50
N PRO A 458 20.85 12.27 -15.18
CA PRO A 458 21.56 12.01 -13.91
C PRO A 458 22.76 12.94 -13.64
N SER A 459 23.26 13.62 -14.68
CA SER A 459 24.36 14.59 -14.62
C SER A 459 23.94 16.03 -14.28
N SER A 460 22.66 16.28 -13.94
CA SER A 460 22.19 17.61 -13.56
C SER A 460 22.75 18.01 -12.18
N PRO A 461 23.60 19.04 -12.04
CA PRO A 461 24.14 19.41 -10.73
C PRO A 461 22.99 19.90 -9.85
N ARG A 462 22.82 19.31 -8.66
CA ARG A 462 21.84 19.79 -7.67
C ARG A 462 22.17 21.25 -7.31
N ARG A 463 21.46 22.20 -7.93
CA ARG A 463 21.52 23.61 -7.50
C ARG A 463 20.88 23.70 -6.11
N SER A 464 21.75 23.82 -5.12
CA SER A 464 21.42 24.16 -3.74
C SER A 464 20.52 25.39 -3.71
N THR A 465 19.22 25.20 -3.47
CA THR A 465 18.27 26.24 -3.09
C THR A 465 18.38 26.50 -1.59
N ARG A 466 19.58 26.91 -1.14
CA ARG A 466 19.67 27.66 0.13
C ARG A 466 18.94 28.98 -0.06
N GLN A 467 18.17 29.38 0.96
CA GLN A 467 17.27 30.55 1.00
C GLN A 467 15.90 30.37 0.32
N ALA A 468 15.02 29.61 0.98
CA ALA A 468 13.61 29.97 1.11
C ALA A 468 13.22 29.82 2.59
N SER A 469 12.80 30.92 3.23
CA SER A 469 12.36 30.92 4.64
C SER A 469 11.00 30.23 4.80
N PRO A 470 10.66 29.69 5.99
CA PRO A 470 9.47 28.86 6.18
C PRO A 470 8.18 29.69 6.21
N ALA A 471 7.55 29.87 5.05
CA ALA A 471 6.15 30.23 4.94
C ALA A 471 5.32 28.96 4.72
N GLY A 472 4.42 28.64 5.64
CA GLY A 472 3.67 27.39 5.61
C GLY A 472 2.79 27.24 4.36
N TRP A 473 2.64 25.99 3.90
CA TRP A 473 1.77 25.61 2.80
C TRP A 473 0.29 25.81 3.16
N ARG A 474 -0.19 27.04 3.06
CA ARG A 474 -1.63 27.37 3.02
C ARG A 474 -2.04 27.50 1.56
N SER A 475 -2.65 26.45 0.99
CA SER A 475 -3.39 26.60 -0.25
C SER A 475 -4.62 27.47 0.00
N ALA A 476 -4.64 28.66 -0.58
CA ALA A 476 -5.82 29.52 -0.56
C ALA A 476 -6.85 28.99 -1.58
N CYS A 477 -7.63 27.97 -1.19
CA CYS A 477 -8.80 27.56 -1.95
C CYS A 477 -9.89 28.62 -1.83
N SER A 478 -10.02 29.46 -2.85
CA SER A 478 -11.21 30.30 -3.07
C SER A 478 -12.38 29.42 -3.49
N CYS A 479 -13.04 28.77 -2.53
CA CYS A 479 -14.22 27.97 -2.77
C CYS A 479 -15.39 28.85 -3.22
N VAL A 480 -15.84 28.70 -4.46
CA VAL A 480 -17.19 29.09 -4.86
C VAL A 480 -18.14 28.07 -4.24
N PRO A 481 -19.08 28.45 -3.36
CA PRO A 481 -19.91 27.48 -2.65
C PRO A 481 -20.94 26.83 -3.59
N PRO A 482 -21.07 25.49 -3.62
CA PRO A 482 -22.22 24.84 -4.22
C PRO A 482 -23.47 25.17 -3.39
N ASN A 483 -24.52 25.62 -4.08
CA ASN A 483 -25.71 26.18 -3.45
C ASN A 483 -26.71 25.06 -3.08
N THR A 484 -26.45 24.34 -1.99
CA THR A 484 -27.31 23.25 -1.50
C THR A 484 -27.80 23.55 -0.08
N ARG A 485 -29.03 24.04 0.06
CA ARG A 485 -29.67 24.25 1.36
C ARG A 485 -30.32 22.95 1.85
N ILE A 486 -29.81 22.39 2.94
CA ILE A 486 -30.52 21.37 3.73
C ILE A 486 -31.41 22.11 4.75
N PRO A 487 -32.72 21.82 4.84
CA PRO A 487 -33.63 22.55 5.73
C PRO A 487 -33.57 22.02 7.18
N LEU A 488 -32.92 22.77 8.07
CA LEU A 488 -33.11 22.61 9.51
C LEU A 488 -34.55 23.01 9.88
N ARG A 489 -35.35 22.05 10.37
CA ARG A 489 -36.65 22.36 10.99
C ARG A 489 -36.42 22.97 12.37
N ALA A 490 -37.00 24.15 12.59
CA ALA A 490 -37.01 24.79 13.90
C ALA A 490 -37.92 24.04 14.87
N CYS A 491 -37.49 23.94 16.13
CA CYS A 491 -38.38 23.73 17.27
C CYS A 491 -38.13 24.89 18.24
N GLY A 492 -39.20 25.58 18.66
CA GLY A 492 -39.10 26.91 19.27
C GLY A 492 -39.42 26.95 20.76
N ILE A 493 -38.54 27.65 21.49
CA ILE A 493 -38.85 28.62 22.55
C ILE A 493 -39.61 28.15 23.81
N GLY A 494 -38.94 28.30 24.96
CA GLY A 494 -39.56 28.59 26.26
C GLY A 494 -38.67 29.58 27.03
N ILE A 495 -39.24 30.69 27.55
CA ILE A 495 -38.50 31.81 28.18
C ILE A 495 -38.96 32.04 29.61
N SER A 496 -38.02 32.11 30.56
CA SER A 496 -38.00 32.99 31.75
C SER A 496 -36.65 32.83 32.48
N GLY A 497 -36.11 33.77 33.28
CA GLY A 497 -36.50 35.16 33.53
C GLY A 497 -35.61 35.83 34.60
N ALA A 498 -34.80 36.82 34.20
CA ALA A 498 -34.17 37.93 34.96
C ALA A 498 -33.69 37.78 36.43
N ARG A 499 -32.42 38.17 36.72
CA ARG A 499 -32.10 39.43 37.45
C ARG A 499 -30.60 39.80 37.59
N THR A 500 -30.26 40.98 37.05
CA THR A 500 -29.41 42.07 37.59
C THR A 500 -28.25 41.80 38.58
N SER A 501 -27.02 42.19 38.21
CA SER A 501 -26.28 43.31 38.86
C SER A 501 -25.02 43.74 38.09
N GLU A 502 -24.66 45.02 38.22
CA GLU A 502 -23.45 45.75 37.76
C GLU A 502 -23.07 46.71 38.94
N PRO A 503 -21.99 47.54 38.94
CA PRO A 503 -20.89 47.69 37.96
C PRO A 503 -19.47 47.79 38.57
N SER A 504 -18.41 47.88 37.75
CA SER A 504 -17.31 48.85 38.01
C SER A 504 -16.48 49.24 36.77
N SER A 505 -15.92 50.45 36.84
CA SER A 505 -15.30 51.24 35.77
C SER A 505 -13.93 50.77 35.23
N ARG A 506 -13.63 51.09 33.95
CA ARG A 506 -12.63 52.12 33.53
C ARG A 506 -12.60 52.31 31.99
N ARG A 507 -12.27 53.53 31.51
CA ARG A 507 -12.15 53.90 30.08
C ARG A 507 -10.67 54.02 29.62
N PRO A 508 -10.36 53.86 28.32
CA PRO A 508 -9.02 53.97 27.73
C PRO A 508 -8.76 55.28 26.97
N PRO A 509 -7.49 55.57 26.61
CA PRO A 509 -7.15 56.24 25.33
C PRO A 509 -5.82 55.75 24.69
N PRO A 510 -5.39 56.22 23.48
CA PRO A 510 -6.17 56.67 22.32
C PRO A 510 -5.74 56.03 20.97
N THR A 511 -6.41 56.46 19.90
CA THR A 511 -6.37 56.06 18.49
C THR A 511 -5.10 56.35 17.68
N ARG A 512 -4.91 55.58 16.59
CA ARG A 512 -4.35 56.07 15.31
C ARG A 512 -5.17 55.54 14.12
N THR A 513 -5.21 56.32 13.05
CA THR A 513 -6.19 56.24 11.95
C THR A 513 -5.54 55.93 10.60
N LEU A 514 -6.19 55.13 9.74
CA LEU A 514 -6.20 55.19 8.25
C LEU A 514 -7.00 53.96 7.74
N ALA A 515 -8.26 54.10 7.32
CA ALA A 515 -8.73 54.57 5.99
C ALA A 515 -9.13 53.38 5.07
N LEU A 516 -10.43 53.06 5.07
CA LEU A 516 -11.07 52.13 4.13
C LEU A 516 -11.68 52.92 2.96
N ALA A 517 -11.27 52.61 1.73
CA ALA A 517 -11.93 53.09 0.52
C ALA A 517 -13.20 52.28 0.22
N THR A 518 -14.22 52.92 -0.34
CA THR A 518 -15.53 52.31 -0.63
C THR A 518 -15.94 52.49 -2.09
N SER A 519 -16.53 51.45 -2.69
CA SER A 519 -17.24 51.50 -3.97
C SER A 519 -18.30 50.38 -4.02
N ARG A 520 -19.47 50.61 -3.42
CA ARG A 520 -20.72 50.96 -4.14
C ARG A 520 -21.06 50.08 -5.35
N CYS A 521 -21.95 49.11 -5.12
CA CYS A 521 -22.78 48.51 -6.17
C CYS A 521 -23.97 49.42 -6.54
N HIS A 522 -24.41 49.39 -7.80
CA HIS A 522 -25.80 49.71 -8.15
C HIS A 522 -26.31 48.83 -9.31
N PRO A 523 -27.62 48.49 -9.35
CA PRO A 523 -28.16 47.44 -10.22
C PRO A 523 -28.87 47.97 -11.47
N ARG A 524 -28.99 47.15 -12.53
CA ARG A 524 -30.03 47.29 -13.57
C ARG A 524 -30.65 45.94 -13.98
N ARG A 525 -31.83 46.04 -14.60
CA ARG A 525 -32.91 45.05 -14.71
C ARG A 525 -32.84 44.16 -15.97
N PRO A 526 -33.65 43.07 -16.06
CA PRO A 526 -33.55 42.04 -17.09
C PRO A 526 -34.36 42.35 -18.36
N ILE A 527 -34.08 41.60 -19.44
CA ILE A 527 -34.87 41.54 -20.68
C ILE A 527 -34.99 40.05 -21.08
N GLY A 528 -36.16 39.62 -21.53
CA GLY A 528 -36.44 38.28 -22.07
C GLY A 528 -36.87 38.30 -23.55
N PHE A 529 -37.51 37.22 -24.00
CA PHE A 529 -37.79 36.83 -25.41
C PHE A 529 -36.55 36.33 -26.17
N GLY A 530 -36.64 35.37 -27.11
CA GLY A 530 -37.81 34.65 -27.64
C GLY A 530 -37.41 33.43 -28.50
N CYS A 531 -38.40 32.69 -29.01
CA CYS A 531 -38.26 31.36 -29.63
C CYS A 531 -37.74 31.32 -31.09
N CYS A 532 -37.73 30.09 -31.66
CA CYS A 532 -37.43 29.67 -33.04
C CYS A 532 -35.94 29.42 -33.34
N GLY A 533 -35.52 28.33 -34.01
CA GLY A 533 -36.25 27.15 -34.52
C GLY A 533 -35.46 26.50 -35.68
N GLY A 534 -35.49 25.17 -35.83
CA GLY A 534 -34.93 24.51 -37.04
C GLY A 534 -34.18 23.18 -36.81
N HIS A 535 -34.89 22.06 -36.91
CA HIS A 535 -34.31 20.79 -37.38
C HIS A 535 -34.48 20.70 -38.90
N PRO A 536 -33.67 19.87 -39.57
CA PRO A 536 -34.26 18.78 -40.36
C PRO A 536 -33.73 17.40 -39.95
N ALA A 537 -34.41 16.35 -40.39
CA ALA A 537 -34.36 15.03 -39.79
C ALA A 537 -33.89 13.89 -40.72
N ARG A 538 -33.40 12.81 -40.09
CA ARG A 538 -33.52 11.39 -40.46
C ARG A 538 -33.21 10.90 -41.89
N VAL A 539 -32.38 9.85 -41.93
CA VAL A 539 -32.74 8.58 -42.62
C VAL A 539 -32.65 7.43 -41.59
N MET A 540 -33.45 6.36 -41.76
CA MET A 540 -33.71 5.31 -40.75
C MET A 540 -34.11 4.01 -41.46
N ARG A 541 -33.82 2.81 -40.87
CA ARG A 541 -34.56 1.49 -40.92
C ARG A 541 -33.62 0.25 -40.99
N PRO A 542 -34.07 -1.01 -40.68
CA PRO A 542 -35.02 -1.42 -39.61
C PRO A 542 -34.82 -2.83 -38.95
N GLY A 543 -35.44 -3.06 -37.78
CA GLY A 543 -35.91 -4.39 -37.28
C GLY A 543 -34.96 -5.16 -36.34
N ARG A 544 -35.34 -6.09 -35.43
CA ARG A 544 -36.60 -6.71 -34.88
C ARG A 544 -36.20 -7.47 -33.57
N ARG A 545 -37.02 -7.90 -32.58
CA ARG A 545 -38.46 -7.76 -32.21
C ARG A 545 -38.70 -8.11 -30.70
N SER A 546 -39.27 -7.17 -29.91
CA SER A 546 -40.38 -7.34 -28.93
C SER A 546 -40.54 -8.55 -27.97
N ARG A 547 -40.72 -8.27 -26.66
CA ARG A 547 -41.70 -8.81 -25.67
C ARG A 547 -41.42 -8.13 -24.29
N SER A 548 -42.33 -7.78 -23.38
CA SER A 548 -43.79 -7.49 -23.42
C SER A 548 -44.24 -7.00 -22.01
N CYS A 549 -44.93 -5.85 -21.90
CA CYS A 549 -45.49 -5.33 -20.63
C CYS A 549 -46.89 -4.73 -20.83
N VAL A 550 -47.91 -5.12 -20.05
CA VAL A 550 -49.19 -4.39 -19.82
C VAL A 550 -49.93 -4.96 -18.55
N PRO A 551 -50.96 -4.32 -17.92
CA PRO A 551 -50.78 -3.38 -16.79
C PRO A 551 -51.81 -3.53 -15.61
N TRP A 552 -52.12 -2.39 -14.95
CA TRP A 552 -53.27 -1.96 -14.09
C TRP A 552 -52.83 -1.58 -12.64
N ILE A 553 -52.91 -0.32 -12.15
CA ILE A 553 -54.07 0.56 -11.79
C ILE A 553 -54.80 0.02 -10.53
N ARG A 554 -55.09 0.74 -9.41
CA ARG A 554 -55.40 2.17 -9.13
C ARG A 554 -55.17 2.56 -7.64
N CYS A 555 -55.28 3.84 -7.28
CA CYS A 555 -55.31 4.38 -5.90
C CYS A 555 -56.67 4.24 -5.18
N SER A 556 -56.66 4.29 -3.84
CA SER A 556 -57.69 4.95 -3.01
C SER A 556 -57.24 5.19 -1.56
N ASP A 557 -57.60 6.33 -0.97
CA ASP A 557 -57.34 6.72 0.42
C ASP A 557 -58.13 5.90 1.48
N SER A 558 -57.64 5.84 2.73
CA SER A 558 -58.34 6.47 3.88
C SER A 558 -57.69 6.25 5.27
N MET A 559 -57.65 7.36 6.01
CA MET A 559 -57.66 7.57 7.47
C MET A 559 -57.58 6.42 8.52
N ARG A 560 -56.75 6.68 9.56
CA ARG A 560 -56.97 6.45 11.03
C ARG A 560 -57.18 4.97 11.48
N THR A 561 -56.73 4.51 12.66
CA THR A 561 -56.60 5.14 13.99
C THR A 561 -55.56 4.39 14.85
N ALA A 562 -55.23 4.92 16.03
CA ALA A 562 -54.33 4.29 17.01
C ALA A 562 -54.88 3.00 17.65
N GLY A 563 -54.00 2.17 18.24
CA GLY A 563 -54.41 1.05 19.10
C GLY A 563 -53.30 0.06 19.46
N SER A 564 -52.66 0.29 20.61
CA SER A 564 -51.83 -0.65 21.41
C SER A 564 -51.87 -2.15 21.07
N ARG A 565 -50.69 -2.77 20.93
CA ARG A 565 -50.04 -3.53 22.03
C ARG A 565 -48.54 -3.70 21.76
#